data_AF-A0A3D1CXB6-F1
#
_entry.id   AF-A0A3D1CXB6-F1
#
_cell.length_a   1.000
_cell.length_b   1.000
_cell.length_c   1.000
_cell.angle_alpha   90.00
_cell.angle_beta   90.00
_cell.angle_gamma   90.00
#
_symmetry.space_group_name_H-M   'P 1'
#
loop_
_entity.id
_entity.type
_entity.pdbx_description
1 polymer ?
#
loop_
_entity_poly.entity_id
_entity_poly.type
_entity_poly.pdbx_seq_one_letter_code
_entity_poly.pdbx_strand_id
1 'polypeptide(L)'
;MKESLYLAGIILLGAVAFMACDTEDIDNEKPVITVMEPAEDEEVMPGSTLQFTVQFADNVALASYKVDIHGAFDGHTHHAAVNGATATRAATDSVAFEKTWLESDFIALGETPIAGTKQAYVAHQHIVIPATVNGKP
;
A
#
# COMPACT_ATOMS: atom_id res chain seq x y z
N MET A 1 42.64 -2.55 49.29
CA MET A 1 41.24 -2.41 49.79
C MET A 1 40.47 -1.37 49.00
N LYS A 2 40.96 -0.13 48.86
CA LYS A 2 40.27 0.96 48.15
C LYS A 2 40.30 0.76 46.63
N GLU A 3 41.49 0.50 46.07
CA GLU A 3 41.70 0.18 44.64
C GLU A 3 40.85 -1.01 44.15
N SER A 4 40.77 -2.06 44.95
CA SER A 4 39.95 -3.25 44.70
C SER A 4 38.44 -2.97 44.77
N LEU A 5 38.02 -1.97 45.57
CA LEU A 5 36.62 -1.53 45.65
C LEU A 5 36.23 -0.67 44.44
N TYR A 6 37.13 0.19 43.96
CA TYR A 6 36.92 0.99 42.74
C TYR A 6 36.80 0.11 41.50
N LEU A 7 37.68 -0.90 41.38
CA LEU A 7 37.63 -1.83 40.26
C LEU A 7 36.34 -2.67 40.26
N ALA A 8 35.90 -3.13 41.43
CA ALA A 8 34.62 -3.83 41.59
C ALA A 8 33.41 -2.93 41.25
N GLY A 9 33.46 -1.65 41.61
CA GLY A 9 32.41 -0.68 41.27
C GLY A 9 32.29 -0.40 39.77
N ILE A 10 33.40 -0.32 39.05
CA ILE A 10 33.42 -0.11 37.59
C ILE A 10 32.88 -1.34 36.85
N ILE A 11 33.24 -2.55 37.30
CA ILE A 11 32.73 -3.80 36.72
C ILE A 11 31.22 -3.93 36.93
N LEU A 12 30.73 -3.57 38.12
CA LEU A 12 29.30 -3.62 38.43
C LEU A 12 28.50 -2.61 37.58
N LEU A 13 29.04 -1.39 37.37
CA LEU A 13 28.41 -0.36 36.54
C LEU A 13 28.35 -0.76 35.05
N GLY A 14 29.39 -1.43 34.55
CA GLY A 14 29.41 -1.98 33.19
C GLY A 14 28.41 -3.11 32.97
N ALA A 15 28.18 -3.96 33.98
CA ALA A 15 27.24 -5.08 33.88
C ALA A 15 25.77 -4.65 33.75
N VAL A 16 25.39 -3.48 34.29
CA VAL A 16 24.02 -2.94 34.15
C VAL A 16 23.76 -2.37 32.75
N ALA A 17 24.80 -1.92 32.05
CA ALA A 17 24.67 -1.33 30.72
C ALA A 17 24.33 -2.36 29.62
N PHE A 18 24.55 -3.66 29.87
CA PHE A 18 24.24 -4.74 28.92
C PHE A 18 22.85 -5.38 29.13
N MET A 19 22.07 -4.92 30.12
CA MET A 19 20.71 -5.43 30.37
C MET A 19 19.60 -4.63 29.68
N ALA A 20 19.94 -3.55 28.96
CA ALA A 20 18.99 -2.81 28.13
C ALA A 20 18.85 -3.51 26.77
N CYS A 21 18.27 -4.70 26.77
CA CYS A 21 17.71 -5.30 25.57
C CYS A 21 16.21 -5.14 25.71
N ASP A 22 15.71 -3.98 25.31
CA ASP A 22 14.27 -3.76 25.24
C ASP A 22 13.69 -4.78 24.26
N THR A 23 12.62 -5.46 24.66
CA THR A 23 11.81 -6.23 23.72
C THR A 23 11.11 -5.20 22.84
N GLU A 24 11.69 -4.90 21.68
CA GLU A 24 11.06 -4.05 20.68
C GLU A 24 9.67 -4.63 20.36
N ASP A 25 8.63 -3.81 20.52
CA ASP A 25 7.28 -4.17 20.09
C ASP A 25 7.28 -4.25 18.56
N ILE A 26 7.43 -5.47 18.04
CA ILE A 26 7.40 -5.73 16.60
C ILE A 26 5.98 -5.51 16.11
N ASP A 27 5.83 -4.56 15.19
CA ASP A 27 4.57 -4.32 14.51
C ASP A 27 4.23 -5.51 13.59
N ASN A 28 3.07 -6.12 13.84
CA ASN A 28 2.53 -7.25 13.10
C ASN A 28 1.09 -7.00 12.62
N GLU A 29 0.59 -5.78 12.78
CA GLU A 29 -0.73 -5.41 12.29
C GLU A 29 -0.63 -5.02 10.82
N LYS A 30 -1.66 -5.35 10.04
CA LYS A 30 -1.69 -4.98 8.61
C LYS A 30 -2.31 -3.59 8.46
N PRO A 31 -1.88 -2.80 7.47
CA PRO A 31 -2.58 -1.58 7.14
C PRO A 31 -4.00 -1.89 6.64
N VAL A 32 -4.92 -0.99 6.94
CA VAL A 32 -6.28 -0.96 6.40
C VAL A 32 -6.29 -0.10 5.15
N ILE A 33 -6.91 -0.61 4.08
CA ILE A 33 -7.04 0.09 2.80
C ILE A 33 -8.53 0.23 2.50
N THR A 34 -8.97 1.44 2.21
CA THR A 34 -10.35 1.74 1.79
C THR A 34 -10.32 2.47 0.46
N VAL A 35 -10.66 1.75 -0.62
CA VAL A 35 -10.84 2.35 -1.95
C VAL A 35 -12.21 3.00 -1.98
N MET A 36 -12.25 4.29 -2.30
CA MET A 36 -13.47 5.08 -2.43
C MET A 36 -13.86 5.25 -3.89
N GLU A 37 -12.87 5.39 -4.77
CA GLU A 37 -13.05 5.47 -6.22
C GLU A 37 -11.96 4.63 -6.93
N PRO A 38 -12.28 3.95 -8.04
CA PRO A 38 -13.61 3.88 -8.65
C PRO A 38 -14.61 3.09 -7.80
N ALA A 39 -15.90 3.34 -8.02
CA ALA A 39 -16.95 2.50 -7.46
C ALA A 39 -16.88 1.08 -8.06
N GLU A 40 -17.38 0.09 -7.31
CA GLU A 40 -17.55 -1.26 -7.84
C GLU A 40 -18.39 -1.23 -9.12
N ASP A 41 -17.95 -1.97 -10.14
CA ASP A 41 -18.55 -2.02 -11.48
C ASP A 41 -18.62 -0.66 -12.23
N GLU A 42 -17.84 0.35 -11.82
CA GLU A 42 -17.78 1.63 -12.54
C GLU A 42 -17.24 1.46 -13.97
N GLU A 43 -17.96 2.03 -14.93
CA GLU A 43 -17.52 2.09 -16.33
C GLU A 43 -16.58 3.28 -16.55
N VAL A 44 -15.38 3.02 -17.05
CA VAL A 44 -14.36 4.04 -17.32
C VAL A 44 -14.08 4.09 -18.82
N MET A 45 -14.12 5.29 -19.40
CA MET A 45 -13.94 5.46 -20.85
C MET A 45 -12.47 5.29 -21.27
N PRO A 46 -12.18 4.59 -22.38
CA PRO A 46 -10.85 4.60 -22.97
C PRO A 46 -10.37 6.03 -23.26
N GLY A 47 -9.08 6.30 -23.00
CA GLY A 47 -8.49 7.63 -23.17
C GLY A 47 -8.82 8.63 -22.06
N SER A 48 -9.56 8.23 -21.03
CA SER A 48 -9.87 9.08 -19.87
C SER A 48 -8.89 8.89 -18.72
N THR A 49 -8.95 9.79 -17.75
CA THR A 49 -8.28 9.62 -16.46
C THR A 49 -9.20 8.87 -15.50
N LEU A 50 -8.68 7.80 -14.91
CA LEU A 50 -9.33 7.12 -13.79
C LEU A 50 -9.20 7.97 -12.53
N GLN A 51 -10.32 8.34 -11.92
CA GLN A 51 -10.34 8.88 -10.57
C GLN A 51 -10.06 7.73 -9.61
N PHE A 52 -8.92 7.79 -8.93
CA PHE A 52 -8.55 6.77 -7.96
C PHE A 52 -8.33 7.42 -6.61
N THR A 53 -9.25 7.14 -5.70
CA THR A 53 -9.31 7.78 -4.39
C THR A 53 -9.27 6.69 -3.34
N VAL A 54 -8.27 6.73 -2.46
CA VAL A 54 -8.00 5.68 -1.47
C VAL A 54 -7.56 6.26 -0.14
N GLN A 55 -7.98 5.61 0.94
CA GLN A 55 -7.51 5.87 2.29
C GLN A 55 -6.68 4.68 2.78
N PHE A 56 -5.49 4.97 3.29
CA PHE A 56 -4.63 4.04 4.00
C PHE A 56 -4.61 4.38 5.48
N ALA A 57 -4.63 3.37 6.35
CA ALA A 57 -4.47 3.54 7.79
C ALA A 57 -3.60 2.42 8.38
N ASP A 58 -2.78 2.77 9.36
CA ASP A 58 -1.86 1.85 10.04
C ASP A 58 -1.74 2.22 11.52
N ASN A 59 -1.45 1.23 12.38
CA ASN A 59 -1.29 1.40 13.82
C ASN A 59 0.03 2.13 14.17
N VAL A 60 1.11 1.88 13.43
CA VAL A 60 2.42 2.49 13.66
C VAL A 60 2.72 3.55 12.62
N ALA A 61 2.91 3.16 11.36
CA ALA A 61 3.22 4.04 10.25
C ALA A 61 3.18 3.30 8.90
N LEU A 62 2.63 3.98 7.90
CA LEU A 62 2.68 3.56 6.51
C LEU A 62 4.11 3.69 5.96
N ALA A 63 4.52 2.76 5.11
CA ALA A 63 5.82 2.77 4.43
C ALA A 63 5.69 3.28 2.99
N SER A 64 4.93 2.56 2.16
CA SER A 64 4.69 2.88 0.76
C SER A 64 3.50 2.10 0.23
N TYR A 65 3.01 2.45 -0.96
CA TYR A 65 1.95 1.69 -1.66
C TYR A 65 2.27 1.48 -3.14
N LYS A 66 1.47 0.64 -3.77
CA LYS A 66 1.49 0.34 -5.20
C LYS A 66 0.05 0.21 -5.68
N VAL A 67 -0.25 0.79 -6.85
CA VAL A 67 -1.52 0.58 -7.54
C VAL A 67 -1.29 -0.42 -8.66
N ASP A 68 -2.10 -1.47 -8.69
CA ASP A 68 -2.04 -2.51 -9.73
C ASP A 68 -3.43 -2.72 -10.31
N ILE A 69 -3.57 -2.46 -11.61
CA ILE A 69 -4.78 -2.73 -12.38
C ILE A 69 -4.48 -3.93 -13.25
N HIS A 70 -5.28 -4.98 -13.11
CA HIS A 70 -5.21 -6.18 -13.94
C HIS A 70 -6.62 -6.72 -14.20
N GLY A 71 -6.74 -7.56 -15.22
CA GLY A 71 -8.01 -8.21 -15.51
C GLY A 71 -8.28 -9.39 -14.58
N ALA A 72 -9.49 -9.48 -14.02
CA ALA A 72 -9.95 -10.63 -13.23
C ALA A 72 -10.29 -11.88 -14.10
N PHE A 73 -9.44 -12.22 -15.07
CA PHE A 73 -9.70 -13.28 -16.06
C PHE A 73 -9.27 -14.69 -15.62
N ASP A 74 -8.58 -14.81 -14.50
CA ASP A 74 -8.09 -16.05 -13.88
C ASP A 74 -8.99 -16.56 -12.74
N GLY A 75 -10.09 -15.86 -12.46
CA GLY A 75 -11.10 -16.29 -11.47
C GLY A 75 -10.70 -16.08 -10.01
N HIS A 76 -9.67 -15.28 -9.72
CA HIS A 76 -9.38 -14.90 -8.33
C HIS A 76 -10.33 -13.80 -7.82
N THR A 77 -10.58 -13.78 -6.51
CA THR A 77 -11.43 -12.77 -5.85
C THR A 77 -10.60 -11.92 -4.90
N HIS A 78 -10.86 -10.62 -4.88
CA HIS A 78 -10.35 -9.74 -3.82
C HIS A 78 -11.23 -9.89 -2.57
N HIS A 79 -10.68 -9.70 -1.37
CA HIS A 79 -11.42 -9.84 -0.10
C HIS A 79 -12.54 -8.80 0.13
N ALA A 80 -12.74 -7.85 -0.80
CA ALA A 80 -13.93 -7.00 -0.88
C ALA A 80 -15.02 -7.54 -1.82
N ALA A 81 -14.87 -8.75 -2.35
CA ALA A 81 -15.79 -9.31 -3.33
C ALA A 81 -17.20 -9.49 -2.75
N VAL A 82 -18.15 -8.79 -3.37
CA VAL A 82 -19.58 -9.05 -3.28
C VAL A 82 -19.83 -10.52 -3.64
N ASN A 83 -20.36 -11.28 -2.69
CA ASN A 83 -20.99 -12.56 -2.99
C ASN A 83 -22.15 -12.33 -3.98
N GLY A 84 -21.97 -12.72 -5.24
CA GLY A 84 -23.08 -12.84 -6.21
C GLY A 84 -23.14 -11.82 -7.34
N ALA A 85 -22.09 -11.05 -7.62
CA ALA A 85 -22.04 -10.26 -8.85
C ALA A 85 -22.01 -11.19 -10.08
N THR A 86 -23.06 -11.12 -10.89
CA THR A 86 -23.11 -11.76 -12.21
C THR A 86 -22.08 -11.08 -13.09
N ALA A 87 -21.22 -11.84 -13.76
CA ALA A 87 -20.25 -11.28 -14.70
C ALA A 87 -20.98 -10.39 -15.74
N THR A 88 -20.86 -9.08 -15.61
CA THR A 88 -21.36 -8.06 -16.56
C THR A 88 -20.49 -7.95 -17.82
N ARG A 89 -19.45 -8.79 -17.91
CA ARG A 89 -18.48 -8.78 -19.01
C ARG A 89 -19.11 -9.37 -20.26
N ALA A 90 -18.99 -8.68 -21.38
CA ALA A 90 -19.22 -9.30 -22.68
C ALA A 90 -18.26 -10.50 -22.80
N ALA A 91 -18.81 -11.71 -22.77
CA ALA A 91 -18.08 -12.98 -22.76
C ALA A 91 -17.19 -13.19 -24.01
N THR A 92 -17.33 -12.31 -25.01
CA THR A 92 -16.55 -12.32 -26.24
C THR A 92 -15.95 -10.93 -26.45
N ASP A 93 -14.66 -10.88 -26.75
CA ASP A 93 -13.89 -9.71 -27.23
C ASP A 93 -13.21 -8.79 -26.19
N SER A 94 -13.37 -9.03 -24.90
CA SER A 94 -12.67 -8.31 -23.81
C SER A 94 -11.13 -8.42 -23.92
N VAL A 95 -10.40 -7.32 -23.73
CA VAL A 95 -8.93 -7.31 -23.61
C VAL A 95 -8.54 -6.74 -22.24
N ALA A 96 -7.62 -7.40 -21.55
CA ALA A 96 -7.11 -6.95 -20.26
C ALA A 96 -6.27 -5.68 -20.42
N PHE A 97 -6.63 -4.63 -19.67
CA PHE A 97 -5.71 -3.55 -19.38
C PHE A 97 -4.92 -3.92 -18.12
N GLU A 98 -3.60 -3.97 -18.25
CA GLU A 98 -2.70 -4.29 -17.15
C GLU A 98 -1.68 -3.16 -16.98
N LYS A 99 -1.61 -2.59 -15.79
CA LYS A 99 -0.63 -1.57 -15.46
C LYS A 99 -0.41 -1.46 -13.96
N THR A 100 0.86 -1.25 -13.62
CA THR A 100 1.31 -1.06 -12.26
C THR A 100 1.94 0.34 -12.12
N TRP A 101 1.63 1.02 -11.03
CA TRP A 101 2.27 2.26 -10.60
C TRP A 101 2.84 2.07 -9.20
N LEU A 102 4.10 2.45 -9.03
CA LEU A 102 4.72 2.59 -7.72
C LEU A 102 4.37 3.96 -7.14
N GLU A 103 4.32 4.09 -5.82
CA GLU A 103 4.20 5.41 -5.18
C GLU A 103 5.23 6.41 -5.71
N SER A 104 6.46 5.96 -6.01
CA SER A 104 7.51 6.80 -6.58
C SER A 104 7.13 7.45 -7.92
N ASP A 105 6.27 6.81 -8.71
CA ASP A 105 5.80 7.35 -9.98
C ASP A 105 4.89 8.56 -9.75
N PHE A 106 4.07 8.52 -8.69
CA PHE A 106 3.20 9.63 -8.30
C PHE A 106 3.99 10.76 -7.62
N ILE A 107 4.99 10.42 -6.79
CA ILE A 107 5.90 11.40 -6.20
C ILE A 107 6.67 12.17 -7.29
N ALA A 108 7.11 11.47 -8.34
CA ALA A 108 7.77 12.11 -9.49
C ALA A 108 6.86 13.10 -10.24
N LEU A 109 5.54 12.97 -10.09
CA LEU A 109 4.53 13.89 -10.63
C LEU A 109 4.12 14.98 -9.63
N GLY A 110 4.74 15.03 -8.44
CA GLY A 110 4.54 16.07 -7.44
C GLY A 110 3.60 15.70 -6.29
N GLU A 111 3.16 14.44 -6.19
CA GLU A 111 2.38 13.98 -5.04
C GLU A 111 3.25 13.78 -3.79
N THR A 112 2.64 13.87 -2.61
CA THR A 112 3.34 13.73 -1.33
C THR A 112 3.47 12.26 -0.92
N PRO A 113 4.65 11.81 -0.44
CA PRO A 113 4.82 10.45 0.07
C PRO A 113 3.96 10.21 1.32
N ILE A 114 3.49 8.96 1.51
CA ILE A 114 2.72 8.54 2.69
C ILE A 114 3.61 8.07 3.85
N ALA A 115 4.90 7.86 3.58
CA ALA A 115 5.86 7.30 4.52
C ALA A 115 5.87 8.03 5.87
N GLY A 116 5.76 7.28 6.96
CA GLY A 116 5.77 7.80 8.33
C GLY A 116 4.43 8.32 8.85
N THR A 117 3.38 8.34 8.02
CA THR A 117 2.03 8.74 8.44
C THR A 117 1.25 7.54 8.98
N LYS A 118 0.36 7.76 9.96
CA LYS A 118 -0.59 6.72 10.41
C LYS A 118 -1.81 6.60 9.51
N GLN A 119 -2.14 7.68 8.80
CA GLN A 119 -3.26 7.74 7.88
C GLN A 119 -2.86 8.60 6.69
N ALA A 120 -3.21 8.14 5.49
CA ALA A 120 -3.02 8.88 4.26
C ALA A 120 -4.28 8.82 3.41
N TYR A 121 -4.66 9.97 2.86
CA TYR A 121 -5.71 10.08 1.86
C TYR A 121 -5.03 10.45 0.53
N VAL A 122 -5.21 9.61 -0.47
CA VAL A 122 -4.58 9.76 -1.79
C VAL A 122 -5.67 9.85 -2.84
N ALA A 123 -5.57 10.85 -3.71
CA ALA A 123 -6.48 11.06 -4.83
C ALA A 123 -5.66 11.27 -6.10
N HIS A 124 -5.48 10.20 -6.88
CA HIS A 124 -4.69 10.24 -8.10
C HIS A 124 -5.49 10.80 -9.28
N GLN A 125 -4.86 11.72 -9.99
CA GLN A 125 -5.34 12.25 -11.29
C GLN A 125 -4.42 11.84 -12.45
N HIS A 126 -3.43 11.00 -12.17
CA HIS A 126 -2.36 10.63 -13.10
C HIS A 126 -2.52 9.23 -13.69
N ILE A 127 -3.59 8.52 -13.33
CA ILE A 127 -3.90 7.18 -13.86
C ILE A 127 -4.69 7.34 -15.16
N VAL A 128 -3.99 7.29 -16.29
CA VAL A 128 -4.60 7.40 -17.63
C VAL A 128 -4.90 6.03 -18.20
N ILE A 129 -6.16 5.81 -18.59
CA ILE A 129 -6.60 4.65 -19.37
C ILE A 129 -6.24 4.90 -20.83
N PRO A 130 -5.51 4.01 -21.51
CA PRO A 130 -5.16 4.20 -22.90
C PRO A 130 -6.42 4.25 -23.77
N ALA A 131 -6.36 5.00 -24.88
CA ALA A 131 -7.47 5.05 -25.84
C ALA A 131 -7.70 3.72 -26.58
N THR A 132 -6.71 2.83 -26.55
CA THR A 132 -6.80 1.48 -27.09
C THR A 132 -5.94 0.51 -26.30
N VAL A 133 -6.39 -0.73 -26.15
CA VAL A 133 -5.60 -1.86 -25.64
C VAL A 133 -5.51 -2.93 -26.74
N ASN A 134 -4.29 -3.27 -27.17
CA ASN A 134 -4.03 -4.21 -28.28
C ASN A 134 -4.81 -3.90 -29.57
N GLY A 135 -4.98 -2.61 -29.89
CA GLY A 135 -5.66 -2.16 -31.10
C GLY A 135 -7.19 -2.18 -31.02
N LYS A 136 -7.77 -2.50 -29.87
CA LYS A 136 -9.21 -2.34 -29.58
C LYS A 136 -9.43 -1.12 -28.69
N PRO A 137 -10.57 -0.41 -28.81
CA PRO A 137 -10.95 0.63 -27.86
C PRO A 137 -10.93 0.10 -26.42
#